data_AF-A7UNK2-F1
#
_entry.id   AF-A7UNK2-F1
#
_cell.length_a   1.000
_cell.length_b   1.000
_cell.length_c   1.000
_cell.angle_alpha   90.00
_cell.angle_beta   90.00
_cell.angle_gamma   90.00
#
_symmetry.space_group_name_H-M   'P 1'
#
loop_
_entity.id
_entity.type
_entity.pdbx_description
1 polymer ?
#
loop_
_entity_poly.entity_id
_entity_poly.type
_entity_poly.pdbx_seq_one_letter_code
_entity_poly.pdbx_strand_id
1 'polypeptide(L)'
;DGGFFTRSAVQRFVQDPTQPAILYNHDNEYLHYQDDWYILSSKIENKPDDYVFVHYRGRNDAWDGYGGAVVYTRSAVLPNSIVPELEKAAQSVGRDFSKFIRTDNSCGPEITSE
;
A
#
# COMPACT_ATOMS: atom_id res chain seq x y z
N ASP A 1 32.70 -20.02 4.60
CA ASP A 1 31.33 -20.25 4.08
C ASP A 1 30.38 -19.26 4.71
N GLY A 2 30.22 -18.09 4.07
CA GLY A 2 29.38 -16.99 4.56
C GLY A 2 27.92 -17.29 4.28
N GLY A 3 27.29 -18.01 5.20
CA GLY A 3 25.88 -18.40 5.10
C GLY A 3 24.95 -17.19 5.04
N PHE A 4 23.90 -17.30 4.24
CA PHE A 4 22.78 -16.37 4.26
C PHE A 4 22.21 -16.32 5.68
N PHE A 5 22.21 -15.14 6.31
CA PHE A 5 21.56 -14.92 7.60
C PHE A 5 20.15 -14.38 7.35
N THR A 6 19.13 -15.11 7.77
CA THR A 6 17.76 -14.58 7.79
C THR A 6 17.68 -13.48 8.82
N ARG A 7 17.39 -12.26 8.38
CA ARG A 7 17.03 -11.14 9.26
C ARG A 7 15.55 -10.84 9.06
N SER A 8 14.79 -10.85 10.15
CA SER A 8 13.42 -10.36 10.16
C SER A 8 13.43 -8.90 10.57
N ALA A 9 12.53 -8.10 9.99
CA ALA A 9 12.26 -6.74 10.43
C ALA A 9 10.77 -6.59 10.74
N VAL A 10 10.46 -5.92 11.85
CA VAL A 10 9.10 -5.49 12.13
C VAL A 10 8.93 -4.12 11.53
N GLN A 11 8.08 -4.02 10.51
CA GLN A 11 7.71 -2.74 9.92
C GLN A 11 6.66 -2.08 10.81
N ARG A 12 6.95 -0.87 11.30
CA ARG A 12 5.98 -0.06 12.04
C ARG A 12 5.59 1.15 11.23
N PHE A 13 4.30 1.31 10.98
CA PHE A 13 3.74 2.52 10.39
C PHE A 13 3.20 3.42 11.51
N VAL A 14 3.72 4.64 11.59
CA VAL A 14 3.35 5.64 12.59
C VAL A 14 2.50 6.70 11.90
N GLN A 15 1.25 6.84 12.33
CA GLN A 15 0.37 7.88 11.80
C GLN A 15 0.90 9.28 12.17
N ASP A 16 0.86 10.21 11.22
CA ASP A 16 1.16 11.62 11.47
C ASP A 16 0.13 12.21 12.46
N PRO A 17 0.58 12.93 13.50
CA PRO A 17 -0.31 13.44 14.55
C PRO A 17 -1.28 14.54 14.06
N THR A 18 -0.99 15.17 12.92
CA THR A 18 -1.78 16.27 12.36
C THR A 18 -2.49 15.91 11.06
N GLN A 19 -1.99 14.89 10.37
CA GLN A 19 -2.50 14.44 9.08
C GLN A 19 -2.81 12.94 9.13
N PRO A 20 -4.02 12.53 9.57
CA PRO A 20 -4.33 11.12 9.82
C PRO A 20 -4.23 10.21 8.58
N ALA A 21 -4.22 10.79 7.39
CA ALA A 21 -4.03 10.08 6.13
C ALA A 21 -2.55 9.79 5.80
N ILE A 22 -1.59 10.24 6.61
CA ILE A 22 -0.16 10.04 6.40
C ILE A 22 0.37 9.06 7.45
N LEU A 23 1.10 8.05 7.00
CA LEU A 23 1.75 7.07 7.86
C LEU A 23 3.22 6.94 7.46
N TYR A 24 4.12 6.97 8.43
CA TYR A 24 5.55 6.87 8.24
C TYR A 24 6.07 5.51 8.69
N ASN A 25 6.72 4.76 7.81
CA ASN A 25 7.58 3.65 8.18
C ASN A 25 9.05 4.08 8.04
N HIS A 26 9.60 4.60 9.14
CA HIS A 26 10.98 5.04 9.25
C HIS A 26 11.75 4.15 10.24
N ASP A 27 13.05 4.43 10.39
CA ASP A 27 13.92 3.84 11.42
C ASP A 27 14.02 2.31 11.35
N ASN A 28 13.99 1.76 10.13
CA ASN A 28 14.21 0.34 9.87
C ASN A 28 15.70 -0.03 10.12
N GLU A 29 16.06 -0.21 11.40
CA GLU A 29 17.45 -0.27 11.92
C GLU A 29 18.41 -1.14 11.10
N TYR A 30 17.97 -2.33 10.68
CA TYR A 30 18.83 -3.26 9.93
C TYR A 30 18.69 -3.17 8.41
N LEU A 31 17.64 -2.52 7.90
CA LEU A 31 17.29 -2.54 6.48
C LEU A 31 17.48 -1.18 5.78
N HIS A 32 17.71 -0.09 6.54
CA HIS A 32 18.11 1.22 6.03
C HIS A 32 17.21 1.77 4.90
N TYR A 33 15.89 1.70 5.09
CA TYR A 33 14.92 2.29 4.15
C TYR A 33 13.81 3.05 4.89
N GLN A 34 13.09 3.87 4.12
CA GLN A 34 11.87 4.55 4.52
C GLN A 34 10.75 4.24 3.52
N ASP A 35 9.52 4.13 4.02
CA ASP A 35 8.30 4.00 3.22
C ASP A 35 7.18 4.85 3.82
N ASP A 36 6.75 5.88 3.10
CA ASP A 36 5.72 6.82 3.50
C ASP A 36 4.43 6.51 2.76
N TRP A 37 3.33 6.32 3.49
CA TRP A 37 2.00 6.07 2.93
C TRP A 37 1.10 7.29 3.05
N TYR A 38 0.41 7.58 1.96
CA TYR A 38 -0.58 8.64 1.82
C TYR A 38 -1.92 8.01 1.40
N ILE A 39 -2.91 8.01 2.28
CA ILE A 39 -4.25 7.51 1.97
C ILE A 39 -4.98 8.57 1.13
N LEU A 40 -5.17 8.27 -0.16
CA LEU A 40 -5.82 9.18 -1.11
C LEU A 40 -7.35 9.12 -1.01
N SER A 41 -7.88 7.93 -0.73
CA SER A 41 -9.31 7.69 -0.55
C SER A 41 -9.55 6.41 0.23
N SER A 42 -10.64 6.35 0.99
CA SER A 42 -11.05 5.15 1.71
C SER A 42 -12.55 5.13 1.94
N LYS A 43 -13.13 3.92 1.95
CA LYS A 43 -14.48 3.66 2.47
C LYS A 43 -14.44 2.42 3.35
N ILE A 44 -14.82 2.57 4.62
CA ILE A 44 -14.84 1.50 5.62
C ILE A 44 -16.23 1.47 6.27
N GLU A 45 -17.12 0.64 5.73
CA GLU A 45 -18.50 0.44 6.19
C GLU A 45 -18.77 -0.99 6.66
N ASN A 46 -17.71 -1.81 6.79
CA ASN A 46 -17.75 -3.25 7.03
C ASN A 46 -18.50 -4.01 5.92
N LYS A 47 -18.29 -3.60 4.67
CA LYS A 47 -18.91 -4.20 3.47
C LYS A 47 -17.87 -4.84 2.55
N PRO A 48 -18.28 -5.75 1.65
CA PRO A 48 -17.36 -6.38 0.68
C PRO A 48 -16.65 -5.38 -0.24
N ASP A 49 -17.21 -4.19 -0.45
CA ASP A 49 -16.65 -3.13 -1.28
C ASP A 49 -15.82 -2.10 -0.52
N ASP A 50 -15.54 -2.33 0.77
CA ASP A 50 -14.61 -1.52 1.54
C ASP A 50 -13.21 -1.53 0.90
N TYR A 51 -12.57 -0.35 0.90
CA TYR A 51 -11.28 -0.16 0.28
C TYR A 51 -10.44 0.93 0.95
N VAL A 52 -9.13 0.86 0.72
CA VAL A 52 -8.15 1.90 1.02
C VAL A 52 -7.24 2.09 -0.19
N PHE A 53 -7.17 3.31 -0.72
CA PHE A 53 -6.30 3.68 -1.83
C PHE A 53 -5.06 4.40 -1.28
N VAL A 54 -3.90 3.76 -1.38
CA VAL A 54 -2.62 4.25 -0.87
C VAL A 54 -1.73 4.69 -2.02
N HIS A 55 -1.16 5.89 -1.91
CA HIS A 55 0.04 6.30 -2.64
C HIS A 55 1.23 6.17 -1.70
N TYR A 56 2.30 5.52 -2.13
CA TYR A 56 3.49 5.31 -1.32
C TYR A 56 4.73 5.92 -1.99
N ARG A 57 5.65 6.40 -1.16
CA ARG A 57 6.96 6.93 -1.57
C ARG A 57 8.03 6.36 -0.65
N GLY A 58 9.08 5.82 -1.24
CA GLY A 58 10.16 5.20 -0.49
C GLY A 58 11.55 5.66 -0.92
N ARG A 59 12.51 5.40 -0.06
CA ARG A 59 13.94 5.61 -0.32
C ARG A 59 14.80 4.66 0.50
N ASN A 60 15.99 4.38 0.02
CA ASN A 60 17.06 3.70 0.77
C ASN A 60 18.42 4.24 0.34
N ASP A 61 19.50 3.61 0.78
CA ASP A 61 20.88 3.98 0.43
C ASP A 61 21.18 3.95 -1.08
N ALA A 62 20.41 3.18 -1.86
CA ALA A 62 20.63 3.00 -3.30
C ALA A 62 19.81 3.96 -4.18
N TRP A 63 18.59 4.31 -3.77
CA TRP A 63 17.70 5.13 -4.59
C TRP A 63 16.62 5.85 -3.77
N ASP A 64 16.24 7.04 -4.21
CA ASP A 64 15.22 7.90 -3.59
C ASP A 64 13.94 8.09 -4.43
N GLY A 65 13.82 7.34 -5.54
CA GLY A 65 12.70 7.42 -6.46
C GLY A 65 11.67 6.31 -6.34
N TYR A 66 11.75 5.45 -5.31
CA TYR A 66 10.74 4.40 -5.11
C TYR A 66 9.37 5.02 -4.85
N GLY A 67 8.34 4.42 -5.43
CA GLY A 67 6.98 4.83 -5.20
C GLY A 67 6.00 4.20 -6.18
N GLY A 68 4.73 4.38 -5.86
CA GLY A 68 3.63 3.83 -6.62
C GLY A 68 2.33 4.04 -5.88
N ALA A 69 1.28 3.38 -6.33
CA ALA A 69 0.00 3.42 -5.64
C ALA A 69 -0.71 2.07 -5.78
N VAL A 70 -1.44 1.69 -4.73
CA VAL A 70 -2.12 0.41 -4.61
C VAL A 70 -3.50 0.59 -3.99
N VAL A 71 -4.45 -0.24 -4.41
CA VAL A 71 -5.80 -0.28 -3.84
C VAL A 71 -5.94 -1.57 -3.07
N TYR A 72 -6.05 -1.46 -1.75
CA TYR A 72 -6.44 -2.58 -0.90
C TYR A 72 -7.96 -2.68 -0.88
N THR A 73 -8.49 -3.86 -1.17
CA THR A 73 -9.93 -4.16 -1.09
C THR A 73 -10.17 -5.33 -0.16
N ARG A 74 -11.34 -5.33 0.52
CA ARG A 74 -11.78 -6.52 1.26
C ARG A 74 -12.05 -7.71 0.34
N SER A 75 -12.67 -7.44 -0.80
CA SER A 75 -12.87 -8.43 -1.87
C SER A 75 -11.54 -8.78 -2.55
N ALA A 76 -11.37 -10.05 -2.93
CA ALA A 76 -10.26 -10.50 -3.76
C ALA A 76 -10.34 -9.98 -5.21
N VAL A 77 -11.50 -9.46 -5.64
CA VAL A 77 -11.68 -8.83 -6.95
C VAL A 77 -12.07 -7.37 -6.74
N LEU A 78 -11.40 -6.46 -7.45
CA LEU A 78 -11.69 -5.02 -7.38
C LEU A 78 -13.17 -4.76 -7.71
N PRO A 79 -13.99 -4.26 -6.76
CA PRO A 79 -15.41 -4.00 -7.00
C PRO A 79 -15.60 -2.88 -8.03
N ASN A 80 -16.48 -3.09 -9.00
CA ASN A 80 -16.75 -2.05 -10.01
C ASN A 80 -17.46 -0.82 -9.41
N SER A 81 -18.16 -0.97 -8.27
CA SER A 81 -18.88 0.11 -7.58
C SER A 81 -17.96 1.23 -7.08
N ILE A 82 -16.69 0.93 -6.79
CA ILE A 82 -15.75 1.91 -6.22
C ILE A 82 -14.86 2.58 -7.27
N VAL A 83 -14.85 2.10 -8.52
CA VAL A 83 -14.00 2.62 -9.60
C VAL A 83 -14.12 4.14 -9.80
N PRO A 84 -15.32 4.76 -9.80
CA PRO A 84 -15.43 6.21 -9.97
C PRO A 84 -14.70 7.03 -8.87
N GLU A 85 -14.71 6.54 -7.62
CA GLU A 85 -13.99 7.19 -6.52
C GLU A 85 -12.47 7.02 -6.67
N LEU A 86 -12.02 5.87 -7.18
CA LEU A 86 -10.60 5.62 -7.46
C LEU A 86 -10.08 6.49 -8.60
N GLU A 87 -10.87 6.69 -9.66
CA GLU A 87 -10.55 7.61 -10.75
C GLU A 87 -10.40 9.04 -10.25
N LYS A 88 -11.35 9.52 -9.44
CA LYS A 88 -11.30 10.85 -8.82
C LYS A 88 -10.09 11.02 -7.90
N ALA A 89 -9.79 10.01 -7.09
CA ALA A 89 -8.65 10.02 -6.18
C ALA A 89 -7.30 9.99 -6.92
N ALA A 90 -7.18 9.23 -8.01
CA ALA A 90 -5.98 9.24 -8.84
C ALA A 90 -5.80 10.61 -9.52
N GLN A 91 -6.89 11.21 -10.02
CA GLN A 91 -6.85 12.50 -10.69
C GLN A 91 -6.43 13.64 -9.75
N SER A 92 -6.78 13.58 -8.45
CA SER A 92 -6.40 14.60 -7.47
C SER A 92 -4.88 14.71 -7.28
N VAL A 93 -4.14 13.65 -7.62
CA VAL A 93 -2.67 13.60 -7.61
C VAL A 93 -2.05 13.53 -9.01
N GLY A 94 -2.81 13.90 -10.04
CA GLY A 94 -2.33 13.97 -11.43
C GLY A 94 -2.06 12.61 -12.07
N ARG A 95 -2.73 11.55 -11.61
CA ARG A 95 -2.63 10.18 -12.14
C ARG A 95 -3.92 9.75 -12.82
N ASP A 96 -3.80 8.74 -13.66
CA ASP A 96 -4.89 8.16 -14.43
C ASP A 96 -5.09 6.72 -13.98
N PHE A 97 -6.23 6.45 -13.32
CA PHE A 97 -6.54 5.12 -12.78
C PHE A 97 -6.68 4.06 -13.88
N SER A 98 -7.02 4.44 -15.11
CA SER A 98 -7.13 3.49 -16.23
C SER A 98 -5.79 2.84 -16.60
N LYS A 99 -4.66 3.44 -16.18
CA LYS A 99 -3.31 2.91 -16.38
C LYS A 99 -2.86 1.95 -15.29
N PHE A 100 -3.65 1.76 -14.23
CA PHE A 100 -3.32 0.82 -13.17
C PHE A 100 -3.52 -0.60 -13.67
N ILE A 101 -2.57 -1.48 -13.33
CA ILE A 101 -2.73 -2.91 -13.59
C ILE A 101 -3.81 -3.48 -12.67
N ARG A 102 -4.66 -4.35 -13.22
CA ARG A 102 -5.56 -5.20 -12.43
C ARG A 102 -4.87 -6.53 -12.19
N THR A 103 -4.75 -6.92 -10.93
CA THR A 103 -4.08 -8.17 -10.54
C THR A 103 -5.03 -9.35 -10.67
N ASP A 104 -4.56 -10.43 -11.30
CA ASP A 104 -5.26 -11.72 -11.26
C ASP A 104 -4.94 -12.42 -9.94
N ASN A 105 -5.99 -12.72 -9.16
CA ASN A 105 -5.88 -13.36 -7.86
C ASN A 105 -6.27 -14.85 -7.89
N SER A 106 -6.15 -15.49 -9.06
CA SER A 106 -6.48 -16.91 -9.28
C SER A 106 -5.67 -17.90 -8.41
N CYS A 107 -4.51 -17.51 -7.89
CA CYS A 107 -3.69 -18.34 -7.00
C CYS A 107 -4.29 -18.54 -5.60
N GLY A 108 -5.19 -17.66 -5.16
CA GLY A 108 -5.74 -17.66 -3.80
C GLY A 108 -4.75 -17.19 -2.72
N PRO A 109 -5.22 -16.97 -1.48
CA PRO A 109 -4.36 -16.63 -0.34
C PRO A 109 -3.54 -17.85 0.13
N GLU A 110 -2.48 -17.60 0.89
CA GLU A 110 -1.78 -18.65 1.64
C GLU A 110 -2.76 -19.34 2.60
N ILE A 111 -2.75 -20.68 2.62
CA ILE A 111 -3.56 -21.46 3.55
C ILE A 111 -2.92 -21.33 4.94
N THR A 112 -3.52 -20.53 5.82
CA THR A 112 -3.10 -20.47 7.22
C THR A 112 -3.60 -21.71 7.95
N SER A 113 -2.68 -22.56 8.44
CA SER A 113 -3.02 -23.56 9.46
C SER A 113 -3.20 -22.83 10.80
N GLU A 114 -4.43 -22.80 11.31
CA GLU A 114 -4.72 -22.39 12.70
C GLU A 114 -4.24 -23.45 13.71
#